data_AF-A0A259DFY3-F1
#
_entry.id   AF-A0A259DFY3-F1
#
_cell.length_a   1.000
_cell.length_b   1.000
_cell.length_c   1.000
_cell.angle_alpha   90.00
_cell.angle_beta   90.00
_cell.angle_gamma   90.00
#
_symmetry.space_group_name_H-M   'P 1'
#
loop_
_entity.id
_entity.type
_entity.pdbx_description
1 polymer ?
#
loop_
_entity_poly.entity_id
_entity_poly.type
_entity_poly.pdbx_seq_one_letter_code
_entity_poly.pdbx_strand_id
1 'polypeptide(L)'
;MSTYVCPSCGHEEHIFGTGGGEKMCQEYGTDFLGALPLNLSIREQADAGLPTVVADPDSPISNIYKTIARQVAIKVAALSKDMSSKFPSIVVQNT
;
A
#
# COMPACT_ATOMS: atom_id res chain seq x y z
N MET A 1 -7.03 7.54 8.68
CA MET A 1 -6.67 6.38 9.52
C MET A 1 -7.64 5.25 9.21
N SER A 2 -7.29 4.05 9.66
CA SER A 2 -7.95 2.77 9.35
C SER A 2 -9.37 2.66 9.91
N THR A 3 -10.20 1.84 9.27
CA THR A 3 -11.56 1.55 9.77
C THR A 3 -11.57 0.35 10.72
N TYR A 4 -12.28 0.46 11.84
CA TYR A 4 -12.51 -0.66 12.75
C TYR A 4 -13.77 -1.41 12.32
N VAL A 5 -13.69 -2.75 12.27
CA VAL A 5 -14.85 -3.61 11.98
C VAL A 5 -15.24 -4.35 13.26
N CYS A 6 -16.43 -4.09 13.77
CA CYS A 6 -16.94 -4.72 14.98
C CYS A 6 -17.12 -6.24 14.74
N PRO A 7 -16.46 -7.12 15.52
CA PRO A 7 -16.55 -8.57 15.32
C PRO A 7 -17.94 -9.12 15.64
N SER A 8 -18.73 -8.41 16.44
CA SER A 8 -20.05 -8.88 16.89
C SER A 8 -21.18 -8.56 15.91
N CYS A 9 -21.04 -7.51 15.09
CA CYS A 9 -22.11 -7.07 14.19
C CYS A 9 -21.65 -6.70 12.76
N GLY A 10 -20.35 -6.70 12.48
CA GLY A 10 -19.79 -6.32 11.19
C GLY A 10 -19.85 -4.82 10.88
N HIS A 11 -20.28 -3.99 11.83
CA HIS A 11 -20.32 -2.53 11.64
C HIS A 11 -18.90 -1.98 11.43
N GLU A 12 -18.76 -1.18 10.39
CA GLU A 12 -17.53 -0.51 10.03
C GLU A 12 -17.55 0.94 10.55
N GLU A 13 -16.59 1.30 11.40
CA GLU A 13 -16.52 2.60 12.07
C GLU A 13 -15.13 3.24 12.01
N HIS A 14 -15.09 4.54 11.74
CA HIS A 14 -13.86 5.32 11.68
C HIS A 14 -13.53 6.01 13.00
N ILE A 15 -13.17 5.22 14.01
CA ILE A 15 -12.90 5.69 15.38
C ILE A 15 -11.77 6.73 15.52
N PHE A 16 -10.91 6.86 14.50
CA PHE A 16 -9.82 7.85 14.45
C PHE A 16 -10.00 8.88 13.32
N GLY A 17 -11.24 9.07 12.83
CA GLY A 17 -11.55 9.99 11.74
C GLY A 17 -11.15 9.48 10.34
N THR A 18 -11.61 10.21 9.32
CA THR A 18 -11.52 9.81 7.90
C THR A 18 -10.85 10.87 7.03
N GLY A 19 -10.38 10.45 5.85
CA GLY A 19 -9.94 11.36 4.78
C GLY A 19 -8.61 12.08 4.99
N GLY A 20 -8.01 12.05 6.18
CA GLY A 20 -6.74 12.74 6.45
C GLY A 20 -5.58 12.31 5.53
N GLY A 21 -5.49 11.02 5.21
CA GLY A 21 -4.48 10.49 4.29
C GLY A 21 -4.69 10.96 2.84
N GLU A 22 -5.95 10.93 2.37
CA GLU A 22 -6.30 11.42 1.03
C GLU A 22 -6.04 12.92 0.88
N LYS A 23 -6.40 13.72 1.89
CA LYS A 23 -6.11 15.16 1.92
C LYS A 23 -4.61 15.43 1.86
N MET A 24 -3.81 14.70 2.65
CA MET A 24 -2.36 14.82 2.61
C MET A 24 -1.80 14.43 1.24
N CYS A 25 -2.28 13.34 0.63
CA CYS A 25 -1.87 12.97 -0.72
C CYS A 25 -2.15 14.09 -1.75
N GLN A 26 -3.31 14.74 -1.65
CA GLN A 26 -3.66 15.90 -2.48
C GLN A 26 -2.72 17.10 -2.25
N GLU A 27 -2.43 17.42 -0.98
CA GLU A 27 -1.52 18.52 -0.61
C GLU A 27 -0.10 18.33 -1.15
N TYR A 28 0.41 17.09 -1.13
CA TYR A 28 1.76 16.75 -1.57
C TYR A 28 1.83 16.32 -3.05
N GLY A 29 0.71 16.32 -3.78
CA GLY A 29 0.66 15.91 -5.18
C GLY A 29 1.09 14.46 -5.40
N THR A 30 0.78 13.58 -4.44
CA THR A 30 1.11 12.14 -4.48
C THR A 30 -0.15 11.28 -4.48
N ASP A 31 0.00 9.99 -4.78
CA ASP A 31 -1.14 9.09 -4.88
C ASP A 31 -1.60 8.60 -3.51
N PHE A 32 -2.92 8.48 -3.37
CA PHE A 32 -3.51 7.69 -2.32
C PHE A 32 -3.74 6.25 -2.81
N LEU A 33 -3.01 5.29 -2.24
CA LEU A 33 -3.09 3.89 -2.68
C LEU A 33 -4.22 3.11 -2.01
N GLY A 34 -4.73 3.60 -0.88
CA GLY A 34 -5.83 2.97 -0.14
C GLY A 34 -5.69 3.07 1.37
N ALA A 35 -6.68 2.52 2.07
CA ALA A 35 -6.70 2.39 3.52
C ALA A 35 -6.86 0.93 3.92
N LEU A 36 -6.17 0.51 4.98
CA LEU A 36 -6.30 -0.81 5.59
C LEU A 36 -7.20 -0.72 6.83
N PRO A 37 -8.02 -1.73 7.14
CA PRO A 37 -8.81 -1.73 8.36
C PRO A 37 -7.95 -2.05 9.59
N LEU A 38 -8.37 -1.57 10.76
CA LEU A 38 -7.85 -1.98 12.05
C LEU A 38 -8.51 -3.30 12.45
N ASN A 39 -7.91 -4.40 12.03
CA ASN A 39 -8.43 -5.74 12.29
C ASN A 39 -7.42 -6.56 13.10
N LEU A 40 -7.91 -7.23 14.14
CA LEU A 40 -7.10 -8.08 15.03
C LEU A 40 -6.41 -9.21 14.26
N SER A 41 -7.09 -9.81 13.28
CA SER A 41 -6.54 -10.92 12.50
C SER A 41 -5.26 -10.55 11.77
N ILE A 42 -5.14 -9.30 11.28
CA ILE A 42 -3.93 -8.81 10.60
C ILE A 42 -2.72 -8.92 11.52
N ARG A 43 -2.87 -8.46 12.77
CA ARG A 43 -1.80 -8.51 13.77
C ARG A 43 -1.45 -9.94 14.13
N GLU A 44 -2.44 -10.76 14.47
CA GLU A 44 -2.21 -12.15 14.89
C GLU A 44 -1.55 -12.99 13.80
N GLN A 45 -2.01 -12.84 12.55
CA GLN A 45 -1.45 -13.50 11.38
C GLN A 45 -0.01 -13.04 11.08
N ALA A 46 0.25 -11.73 11.13
CA ALA A 46 1.59 -11.18 10.94
C ALA A 46 2.56 -11.62 12.05
N ASP A 47 2.14 -11.55 13.32
CA ASP A 47 2.93 -11.97 14.49
C ASP A 47 3.25 -13.48 14.42
N ALA A 48 2.34 -14.29 13.87
CA ALA A 48 2.54 -15.72 13.64
C ALA A 48 3.46 -16.05 12.44
N GLY A 49 3.93 -15.03 11.69
CA GLY A 49 4.74 -15.23 10.48
C GLY A 49 3.94 -15.73 9.28
N LEU A 50 2.60 -15.66 9.32
CA LEU A 50 1.70 -16.06 8.25
C LEU A 50 0.82 -14.87 7.84
N PRO A 51 1.32 -13.92 7.02
CA PRO A 51 0.61 -12.69 6.70
C PRO A 51 -0.80 -12.93 6.14
N THR A 52 -1.71 -11.97 6.31
CA THR A 52 -3.13 -12.10 5.93
C THR A 52 -3.38 -12.58 4.50
N VAL A 53 -2.58 -12.11 3.55
CA VAL A 53 -2.66 -12.52 2.13
C VAL A 53 -2.32 -14.00 1.89
N VAL A 54 -1.64 -14.65 2.85
CA VAL A 54 -1.34 -16.08 2.85
C VAL A 54 -2.34 -16.84 3.72
N ALA A 55 -2.60 -16.35 4.94
CA ALA A 55 -3.49 -17.00 5.90
C ALA A 55 -4.95 -17.06 5.44
N ASP A 56 -5.42 -16.00 4.76
CA ASP A 56 -6.79 -15.87 4.28
C ASP A 56 -6.81 -15.13 2.92
N PRO A 57 -6.43 -15.81 1.83
CA PRO A 57 -6.15 -15.18 0.55
C PRO A 57 -7.39 -14.54 -0.11
N ASP A 58 -8.60 -15.03 0.19
CA ASP A 58 -9.84 -14.59 -0.45
C ASP A 58 -10.64 -13.60 0.40
N SER A 59 -10.16 -13.28 1.61
CA SER A 59 -10.79 -12.28 2.47
C SER A 59 -10.88 -10.89 1.83
N PRO A 60 -11.87 -10.07 2.27
CA PRO A 60 -11.92 -8.66 1.93
C PRO A 60 -10.61 -7.92 2.25
N ILE A 61 -9.95 -8.25 3.37
CA ILE A 61 -8.69 -7.62 3.79
C ILE A 61 -7.57 -7.95 2.80
N SER A 62 -7.42 -9.21 2.41
CA SER A 62 -6.44 -9.63 1.40
C SER A 62 -6.66 -8.96 0.06
N ASN A 63 -7.92 -8.74 -0.34
CA ASN A 63 -8.25 -8.03 -1.57
C ASN A 63 -7.84 -6.54 -1.52
N ILE A 64 -7.89 -5.88 -0.37
CA ILE A 64 -7.39 -4.52 -0.21
C ILE A 64 -5.86 -4.49 -0.43
N TYR A 65 -5.12 -5.38 0.24
CA TYR A 65 -3.66 -5.50 0.03
C TYR A 65 -3.30 -5.78 -1.43
N LYS A 66 -3.99 -6.73 -2.07
CA LYS A 66 -3.77 -7.07 -3.50
C LYS A 66 -4.07 -5.87 -4.41
N THR A 67 -5.08 -5.07 -4.09
CA THR A 67 -5.43 -3.87 -4.86
C THR A 67 -4.35 -2.80 -4.75
N ILE A 68 -3.88 -2.51 -3.53
CA ILE A 68 -2.77 -1.58 -3.28
C ILE A 68 -1.52 -2.04 -4.05
N ALA A 69 -1.15 -3.31 -3.91
CA ALA A 69 0.02 -3.89 -4.59
C ALA A 69 -0.10 -3.79 -6.12
N ARG A 70 -1.31 -4.03 -6.67
CA ARG A 70 -1.56 -3.91 -8.11
C ARG A 70 -1.38 -2.46 -8.60
N GLN A 71 -1.88 -1.47 -7.87
CA GLN A 71 -1.71 -0.06 -8.24
C GLN A 71 -0.22 0.33 -8.27
N VAL A 72 0.54 -0.08 -7.25
CA VAL A 72 1.99 0.14 -7.20
C VAL A 72 2.69 -0.53 -8.38
N ALA A 73 2.36 -1.80 -8.67
CA ALA A 73 2.95 -2.55 -9.77
C ALA A 73 2.69 -1.88 -11.13
N ILE A 74 1.47 -1.40 -11.37
CA ILE A 74 1.10 -0.65 -12.59
C ILE A 74 1.93 0.63 -12.70
N LYS A 75 2.04 1.41 -11.62
CA LYS A 75 2.84 2.65 -11.62
C LYS A 75 4.31 2.38 -11.92
N VAL A 76 4.90 1.39 -11.24
CA VAL A 76 6.31 1.02 -11.48
C VAL A 76 6.51 0.53 -12.91
N ALA A 77 5.60 -0.27 -13.46
CA ALA A 77 5.68 -0.76 -14.83
C ALA A 77 5.57 0.36 -15.89
N ALA A 78 4.88 1.47 -15.56
CA ALA A 78 4.78 2.63 -16.42
C ALA A 78 6.03 3.53 -16.40
N LEU A 79 6.91 3.37 -15.40
CA LEU A 79 8.17 4.11 -15.36
C LEU A 79 9.12 3.63 -16.46
N SER A 80 9.93 4.55 -16.97
CA SER A 80 11.04 4.21 -17.86
C SER A 80 12.00 3.26 -17.16
N LYS A 81 12.53 2.28 -17.91
CA LYS A 81 13.56 1.39 -17.39
C LYS A 81 14.77 2.22 -16.98
N ASP A 82 15.20 2.06 -15.73
CA ASP A 82 16.45 2.65 -15.28
C ASP A 82 17.63 1.93 -15.96
N MET A 83 18.33 2.65 -16.82
CA MET A 83 19.51 2.19 -17.55
C MET A 83 20.80 2.77 -16.99
N SER A 84 20.74 3.49 -15.85
CA SER A 84 21.88 4.17 -15.25
C SER A 84 23.02 3.21 -14.90
N SER A 85 22.70 1.98 -14.51
CA SER A 85 23.69 0.92 -14.24
C SER A 85 24.39 0.37 -15.49
N LYS A 86 23.85 0.62 -16.69
CA LYS A 86 24.38 0.13 -17.97
C LYS A 86 25.13 1.21 -18.77
N PHE A 87 25.02 2.47 -18.38
CA PHE A 87 25.70 3.57 -19.07
C PHE A 87 27.09 3.80 -18.46
N PRO A 88 28.19 3.68 -19.22
CA PRO A 88 29.53 3.97 -18.71
C PRO A 88 29.68 5.46 -18.39
N SER A 89 30.56 5.80 -17.44
CA SER A 89 30.85 7.20 -17.10
C SER A 89 31.57 7.88 -18.28
N ILE A 90 30.95 8.92 -18.83
CA ILE A 90 31.57 9.75 -19.87
C ILE A 90 32.18 10.97 -19.18
N VAL A 91 33.51 11.11 -19.25
CA VAL A 91 34.22 12.30 -18.79
C VAL A 91 34.67 13.07 -20.03
N VAL A 92 34.10 14.26 -20.25
CA VAL A 92 34.53 15.17 -21.32
C VAL A 92 35.67 16.02 -20.77
N GLN A 93 36.89 15.80 -21.28
CA GLN A 93 38.01 16.71 -21.04
C GLN A 93 38.10 17.70 -22.20
N ASN A 94 37.93 18.99 -21.93
CA ASN A 94 38.26 20.04 -22.88
C ASN A 94 39.76 20.33 -22.79
N THR A 95 40.46 20.11 -23.90
CA THR A 95 41.79 20.69 -24.17
C THR A 95 41.67 22.14 -24.61
#